data_AF-A0A0C3N8U3-F1
#
_entry.id   AF-A0A0C3N8U3-F1
#
_cell.length_a   1.000
_cell.length_b   1.000
_cell.length_c   1.000
_cell.angle_alpha   90.00
_cell.angle_beta   90.00
_cell.angle_gamma   90.00
#
_symmetry.space_group_name_H-M   'P 1'
#
loop_
_entity.id
_entity.type
_entity.pdbx_description
1 polymer ?
#
loop_
_entity_poly.entity_id
_entity_poly.type
_entity_poly.pdbx_seq_one_letter_code
_entity_poly.pdbx_strand_id
1 'polypeptide(L)' 'EPGCPSRGGYTLETELNWNWKVYSKFKKYMHALIDEHLDTKKCLSAQDPDLLKVVCQKAVDKFPDLEDYSNYWPVNNMI' A
#
# COMPACT_ATOMS: atom_id res chain seq x y z
N GLU A 1 0.51 3.97 -19.26
CA GLU A 1 0.98 2.79 -18.50
C GLU A 1 -0.14 2.32 -17.57
N PRO A 2 -0.32 1.02 -17.28
CA PRO A 2 -1.39 0.60 -16.37
C PRO A 2 -1.01 0.92 -14.93
N GLY A 3 -1.93 1.51 -14.15
CA GLY A 3 -1.89 1.37 -12.70
C GLY A 3 -2.01 2.63 -11.84
N CYS A 4 -2.38 3.79 -12.37
CA CYS A 4 -2.94 4.83 -11.49
C CYS A 4 -4.17 5.47 -12.17
N PRO A 5 -5.36 4.87 -12.03
CA PRO A 5 -6.58 5.46 -12.55
C PRO A 5 -6.93 6.72 -11.74
N SER A 6 -6.89 7.86 -12.42
CA SER A 6 -7.31 9.16 -11.92
C SER A 6 -8.73 9.13 -11.33
N ARG A 7 -8.85 9.56 -10.05
CA ARG A 7 -9.94 10.38 -9.47
C ARG A 7 -11.42 9.99 -9.69
N GLY A 8 -11.76 8.75 -10.07
CA GLY A 8 -13.13 8.34 -10.35
C GLY A 8 -13.53 7.00 -9.73
N GLY A 9 -13.89 6.98 -8.44
CA GLY A 9 -14.77 5.96 -7.86
C GLY A 9 -14.27 4.52 -7.71
N TYR A 10 -12.99 4.21 -7.99
CA TYR A 10 -12.44 2.88 -7.74
C TYR A 10 -11.96 2.73 -6.29
N THR A 11 -12.33 1.63 -5.66
CA THR A 11 -11.77 1.21 -4.37
C THR A 11 -10.56 0.32 -4.66
N LEU A 12 -9.47 0.47 -3.89
CA LEU A 12 -8.27 -0.39 -3.99
C LEU A 12 -8.62 -1.90 -4.01
N GLU A 13 -9.73 -2.27 -3.36
CA GLU A 13 -10.33 -3.61 -3.38
C GLU A 13 -10.66 -4.13 -4.78
N THR A 14 -11.19 -3.27 -5.66
CA THR A 14 -11.59 -3.63 -7.01
C THR A 14 -10.38 -3.84 -7.93
N GLU A 15 -9.32 -3.04 -7.76
CA GLU A 15 -8.09 -3.16 -8.57
C GLU A 15 -7.20 -4.31 -8.11
N LEU A 16 -7.15 -4.55 -6.80
CA LEU A 16 -6.44 -5.71 -6.27
C LEU A 16 -7.19 -7.01 -6.60
N ASN A 17 -8.51 -6.94 -6.84
CA ASN A 17 -9.38 -8.12 -7.00
C ASN A 17 -9.21 -9.12 -5.83
N TRP A 18 -8.80 -8.63 -4.67
CA TRP A 18 -8.59 -9.45 -3.48
C TRP A 18 -9.92 -9.72 -2.79
N ASN A 19 -10.05 -10.91 -2.22
CA ASN A 19 -11.20 -11.20 -1.38
C ASN A 19 -11.22 -10.22 -0.18
N TRP A 20 -12.40 -9.70 0.17
CA TRP A 20 -12.62 -8.77 1.29
C TRP A 20 -11.82 -9.13 2.57
N LYS A 21 -11.76 -10.42 2.92
CA LYS A 21 -11.00 -10.87 4.12
C LYS A 21 -9.49 -10.62 3.99
N VAL A 22 -8.92 -10.80 2.79
CA VAL A 22 -7.49 -10.56 2.52
C VAL A 22 -7.23 -9.06 2.51
N TYR A 23 -8.08 -8.29 1.82
CA TYR A 23 -7.97 -6.83 1.81
C TYR A 23 -8.09 -6.22 3.22
N SER A 24 -9.05 -6.67 4.03
CA SER A 24 -9.21 -6.18 5.40
C SER A 24 -7.98 -6.48 6.26
N LYS A 25 -7.35 -7.65 6.08
CA LYS A 25 -6.08 -7.98 6.75
C LYS A 25 -4.95 -7.08 6.27
N PHE A 26 -4.84 -6.87 4.96
CA PHE A 26 -3.84 -5.99 4.36
C PHE A 26 -3.99 -4.56 4.86
N LYS A 27 -5.19 -3.99 4.83
CA LYS A 27 -5.46 -2.64 5.33
C LYS A 27 -5.07 -2.48 6.80
N LYS A 28 -5.43 -3.45 7.66
CA LYS A 28 -5.03 -3.42 9.08
C LYS A 28 -3.51 -3.50 9.26
N TYR A 29 -2.87 -4.37 8.49
CA TYR A 29 -1.41 -4.53 8.54
C TYR A 29 -0.69 -3.27 8.06
N MET A 30 -1.12 -2.69 6.94
CA MET A 30 -0.62 -1.44 6.41
C MET A 30 -0.79 -0.30 7.41
N HIS A 31 -1.96 -0.14 8.00
CA HIS A 31 -2.17 0.87 9.05
C HIS A 31 -1.20 0.72 10.22
N ALA A 32 -0.92 -0.51 10.66
CA ALA A 32 0.05 -0.76 11.72
C ALA A 32 1.49 -0.41 11.28
N LEU A 33 1.88 -0.76 10.06
CA LEU A 33 3.21 -0.40 9.53
C LEU A 33 3.38 1.10 9.35
N ILE A 34 2.34 1.79 8.88
CA ILE A 34 2.34 3.25 8.72
C ILE A 34 2.49 3.92 10.08
N ASP A 35 1.74 3.48 11.09
CA ASP A 35 1.82 4.04 12.45
C ASP A 35 3.17 3.74 13.13
N GLU A 36 3.74 2.54 12.89
CA GLU A 36 5.00 2.11 13.50
C GLU A 36 6.24 2.73 12.82
N HIS A 37 6.22 2.87 11.49
CA HIS A 37 7.40 3.24 10.70
C HIS A 37 7.29 4.59 10.00
N LEU A 38 6.10 5.07 9.68
CA LEU A 38 5.91 6.31 8.92
C LEU A 38 5.33 7.41 9.79
N ASP A 39 5.52 8.65 9.35
CA ASP A 39 4.98 9.80 10.05
C ASP A 39 3.58 10.10 9.53
N THR A 40 2.52 9.71 10.24
CA THR A 40 1.13 9.93 9.80
C THR A 40 0.75 11.40 9.58
N LYS A 41 1.62 12.36 9.96
CA LYS A 41 1.44 13.79 9.71
C LYS A 41 2.07 14.26 8.39
N LYS A 42 2.88 13.43 7.75
CA LYS A 42 3.56 13.75 6.48
C LYS A 42 2.92 12.99 5.33
N CYS A 43 2.74 13.67 4.21
CA CYS A 43 2.36 13.02 2.96
C CYS A 43 3.50 12.13 2.46
N LEU A 44 3.17 11.11 1.67
CA LEU A 44 4.11 10.21 1.00
C LEU A 44 5.36 10.91 0.43
N SER A 45 5.21 12.02 -0.30
CA SER A 45 6.34 12.74 -0.92
C SER A 45 7.30 13.38 0.09
N ALA A 46 6.86 13.54 1.35
CA ALA A 46 7.65 14.06 2.46
C ALA A 46 8.05 12.96 3.47
N GLN A 47 7.67 11.70 3.22
CA GLN A 47 8.14 10.55 3.99
C GLN A 47 9.59 10.24 3.66
N ASP A 48 10.26 9.57 4.59
CA ASP A 48 11.60 9.08 4.37
C ASP A 48 11.58 7.90 3.38
N PRO A 49 12.35 7.95 2.27
CA PRO A 49 12.33 6.92 1.25
C PRO A 49 12.86 5.56 1.75
N ASP A 50 13.72 5.54 2.77
CA ASP A 50 14.20 4.31 3.37
C ASP A 50 13.08 3.63 4.18
N LEU A 51 12.32 4.42 4.95
CA LEU A 51 11.15 3.91 5.69
C LEU A 51 10.05 3.43 4.75
N LEU A 52 9.80 4.13 3.64
CA LEU A 52 8.87 3.67 2.61
C LEU A 52 9.29 2.32 2.04
N LYS A 53 10.59 2.12 1.79
CA LYS A 53 11.14 0.85 1.30
C LYS A 53 10.97 -0.26 2.34
N VAL A 54 11.18 0.02 3.63
CA VAL A 54 10.96 -0.95 4.72
C VAL A 54 9.50 -1.36 4.79
N VAL A 55 8.56 -0.41 4.77
CA VAL A 55 7.11 -0.70 4.79
C VAL A 55 6.70 -1.53 3.58
N CYS A 56 7.21 -1.17 2.41
CA CYS A 56 6.98 -1.92 1.18
C CYS A 56 7.49 -3.36 1.26
N GLN A 57 8.74 -3.57 1.69
CA GLN A 57 9.31 -4.92 1.84
C GLN A 57 8.53 -5.76 2.84
N LYS A 58 8.11 -5.18 3.97
CA LYS A 58 7.28 -5.87 4.96
C LYS A 58 5.89 -6.22 4.41
N ALA A 59 5.29 -5.32 3.63
CA ALA A 59 4.02 -5.57 2.99
C ALA A 59 4.12 -6.73 2.00
N VAL A 60 5.16 -6.75 1.16
CA VAL A 60 5.44 -7.80 0.17
C VAL A 60 5.73 -9.15 0.83
N ASP A 61 6.55 -9.17 1.88
CA ASP A 61 6.83 -10.38 2.67
C ASP A 61 5.54 -11.02 3.20
N LYS A 62 4.58 -10.18 3.62
CA LYS A 62 3.29 -10.63 4.14
C LYS A 62 2.27 -10.98 3.06
N PHE A 63 2.32 -10.27 1.93
CA PHE A 63 1.40 -10.38 0.81
C PHE A 63 2.21 -10.43 -0.49
N PRO A 64 2.70 -11.62 -0.89
CA PRO A 64 3.54 -11.76 -2.09
C PRO A 64 2.78 -11.38 -3.37
N ASP A 65 1.44 -11.39 -3.35
CA ASP A 65 0.60 -10.82 -4.40
C ASP A 65 0.96 -9.35 -4.74
N LEU A 66 1.60 -8.62 -3.81
CA LEU A 66 2.05 -7.25 -4.04
C LEU A 66 3.25 -7.13 -4.99
N GLU A 67 4.04 -8.20 -5.19
CA GLU A 67 5.18 -8.20 -6.13
C GLU A 67 4.73 -8.07 -7.59
N ASP A 68 3.50 -8.50 -7.90
CA ASP A 68 2.93 -8.40 -9.24
C ASP A 68 2.62 -6.94 -9.61
N TYR A 69 2.44 -6.06 -8.61
CA TYR A 69 2.10 -4.66 -8.83
C TYR A 69 3.34 -3.79 -8.96
N SER A 70 3.47 -3.14 -10.13
CA SER A 70 4.55 -2.22 -10.42
C SER A 70 4.66 -1.08 -9.39
N ASN A 71 5.88 -0.83 -8.93
CA ASN A 71 6.23 0.22 -7.96
C ASN A 71 5.48 0.14 -6.62
N TYR A 72 4.90 -1.02 -6.28
CA TYR A 72 4.15 -1.20 -5.04
C TYR A 72 3.07 -0.12 -4.85
N TRP A 73 2.47 0.31 -5.96
CA TRP A 73 1.44 1.36 -5.96
C TRP A 73 0.30 1.12 -4.96
N PRO A 74 -0.17 -0.11 -4.64
CA PRO A 74 -1.21 -0.29 -3.61
C PRO A 74 -0.72 0.07 -2.20
N VAL A 75 0.55 -0.16 -1.90
CA VAL A 75 1.18 0.26 -0.63
C VAL A 75 1.26 1.79 -0.60
N ASN A 76 1.73 2.38 -1.71
CA ASN A 76 1.87 3.81 -1.89
C ASN A 76 0.53 4.57 -1.81
N ASN A 77 -0.57 3.96 -2.26
CA ASN A 77 -1.90 4.54 -2.19
C ASN A 77 -2.46 4.59 -0.76
N MET A 78 -1.94 3.77 0.17
CA MET A 78 -2.40 3.74 1.56
C MET A 78 -1.67 4.74 2.48
N ILE A 79 -0.58 5.36 1.99
CA ILE A 79 0.30 6.28 2.74
C ILE A 79 -0.03 7.72 2.36
#